data_AF-W4QMR9-F1
#
_entry.id   AF-W4QMR9-F1
#
_cell.length_a   1.000
_cell.length_b   1.000
_cell.length_c   1.000
_cell.angle_alpha   90.00
_cell.angle_beta   90.00
_cell.angle_gamma   90.00
#
_symmetry.space_group_name_H-M   'P 1'
#
loop_
_entity.id
_entity.type
_entity.pdbx_description
1 polymer ?
#
loop_
_entity_poly.entity_id
_entity_poly.type
_entity_poly.pdbx_seq_one_letter_code
_entity_poly.pdbx_strand_id
1 'polypeptide(L)'
;MDQQQGMQGIQQQQMGMQNQQQMGGQQSQQATFQTPPPVITTKDQLYLTDMLSWNLIAMKKAHFFAQQCQDQEIKATLEKTGQMHQRHYEKILSHLQTSQAQQTIPMQ
;
A
#
# COMPACT_ATOMS: atom_id res chain seq x y z
N MET A 1 55.07 13.65 64.85
CA MET A 1 55.03 13.28 63.43
C MET A 1 54.57 11.84 63.40
N ASP A 2 53.29 11.56 63.12
CA ASP A 2 52.75 10.25 62.68
C ASP A 2 51.27 10.06 63.07
N GLN A 3 50.38 10.86 62.48
CA GLN A 3 48.95 10.51 62.48
C GLN A 3 48.16 11.26 61.40
N GLN A 4 48.70 11.32 60.16
CA GLN A 4 47.97 11.94 59.05
C GLN A 4 48.29 11.26 57.71
N GLN A 5 48.14 9.95 57.62
CA GLN A 5 48.23 9.22 56.34
C GLN A 5 47.19 8.09 56.17
N GLY A 6 46.14 8.08 56.99
CA GLY A 6 45.12 7.00 56.96
C GLY A 6 43.83 7.31 56.17
N MET A 7 43.66 8.50 55.60
CA MET A 7 42.33 8.96 55.14
C MET A 7 42.26 9.39 53.67
N GLN A 8 43.22 9.01 52.84
CA GLN A 8 43.19 9.25 51.38
C GLN A 8 42.88 7.98 50.56
N GLY A 9 42.81 6.80 51.19
CA GLY A 9 42.58 5.52 50.49
C GLY A 9 41.12 5.17 50.20
N ILE A 10 40.14 5.76 50.89
CA ILE A 10 38.72 5.37 50.76
C ILE A 10 37.97 6.23 49.74
N GLN A 11 38.47 7.42 49.40
CA GLN A 11 37.79 8.32 48.48
C GLN A 11 38.09 8.04 46.99
N GLN A 12 39.11 7.23 46.68
CA GLN A 12 39.44 6.87 45.30
C GLN A 12 38.72 5.60 44.80
N GLN A 13 38.03 4.87 45.69
CA GLN A 13 37.21 3.70 45.34
C GLN A 13 35.72 4.03 45.20
N GLN A 14 35.38 5.29 44.91
CA GLN A 14 34.01 5.69 44.58
C GLN A 14 33.93 6.56 43.31
N MET A 15 34.90 6.40 42.40
CA MET A 15 34.88 7.05 41.08
C MET A 15 34.81 6.06 39.91
N GLY A 16 34.56 4.77 40.19
CA GLY A 16 34.38 3.73 39.17
C GLY A 16 32.93 3.40 38.83
N MET A 17 31.95 3.98 39.54
CA MET A 17 30.55 3.55 39.51
C MET A 17 29.59 4.65 39.03
N GLN A 18 30.04 5.52 38.12
CA GLN A 18 29.18 6.52 37.49
C GLN A 18 29.29 6.56 35.96
N ASN A 19 30.10 5.70 35.35
CA ASN A 19 30.24 5.66 33.89
C ASN A 19 29.61 4.42 33.23
N GLN A 20 28.68 3.74 33.92
CA GLN A 20 27.98 2.56 33.40
C GLN A 20 26.46 2.74 33.36
N GLN A 21 25.97 3.97 33.13
CA GLN A 21 24.52 4.21 33.00
C GLN A 21 24.13 5.08 31.82
N GLN A 22 24.98 5.14 30.79
CA GLN A 22 24.64 5.81 29.54
C GLN A 22 25.02 4.93 28.34
N MET A 23 24.32 3.80 28.20
CA MET A 23 24.34 3.02 26.97
C MET A 23 22.91 2.69 26.56
N GLY A 24 22.43 3.48 25.59
CA GLY A 24 21.56 2.99 24.53
C GLY A 24 20.12 2.67 24.92
N GLY A 25 19.36 3.69 25.31
CA GLY A 25 17.92 3.71 25.06
C GLY A 25 17.66 3.73 23.56
N GLN A 26 17.88 2.60 22.89
CA GLN A 26 17.51 2.38 21.50
C GLN A 26 16.00 2.18 21.49
N GLN A 27 15.28 3.30 21.50
CA GLN A 27 13.88 3.36 21.09
C GLN A 27 13.83 2.76 19.69
N SER A 28 13.38 1.51 19.63
CA SER A 28 12.83 0.88 18.45
C SER A 28 11.61 1.69 18.05
N GLN A 29 11.84 2.80 17.32
CA GLN A 29 10.83 3.44 16.51
C GLN A 29 10.38 2.38 15.50
N GLN A 30 9.36 1.66 15.90
CA GLN A 30 8.64 0.70 15.09
C GLN A 30 8.11 1.51 13.91
N ALA A 31 8.78 1.38 12.76
CA ALA A 31 8.38 2.02 11.53
C ALA A 31 6.93 1.61 11.26
N THR A 32 6.01 2.54 11.52
CA THR A 32 4.61 2.35 11.19
C THR A 32 4.54 2.48 9.68
N PHE A 33 4.53 1.34 8.98
CA PHE A 33 4.26 1.31 7.54
C PHE A 33 2.81 1.73 7.33
N GLN A 34 2.62 3.05 7.26
CA GLN A 34 1.35 3.66 6.93
C GLN A 34 1.22 3.55 5.41
N THR A 35 0.39 2.61 4.97
CA THR A 35 -0.01 2.32 3.58
C THR A 35 1.02 1.61 2.68
N PRO A 36 0.60 0.57 1.95
CA PRO A 36 1.46 -0.14 1.01
C PRO A 36 1.85 0.76 -0.18
N PRO A 37 3.06 0.57 -0.75
CA PRO A 37 3.51 1.31 -1.92
C PRO A 37 2.53 1.19 -3.10
N PRO A 38 2.37 2.24 -3.93
CA PRO A 38 1.50 2.21 -5.11
C PRO A 38 2.16 1.45 -6.28
N VAL A 39 2.44 0.17 -6.08
CA VAL A 39 3.05 -0.72 -7.07
C VAL A 39 1.99 -1.68 -7.58
N ILE A 40 1.85 -1.77 -8.91
CA ILE A 40 1.11 -2.84 -9.57
C ILE A 40 2.10 -3.96 -9.85
N THR A 41 1.90 -5.13 -9.24
CA THR A 41 2.74 -6.30 -9.50
C THR A 41 2.34 -6.96 -10.81
N THR A 42 3.17 -7.88 -11.33
CA THR A 42 2.81 -8.68 -12.51
C THR A 42 1.53 -9.48 -12.29
N LYS A 43 1.31 -10.02 -11.08
CA LYS A 43 0.08 -10.75 -10.76
C LYS A 43 -1.14 -9.82 -10.82
N ASP A 44 -1.02 -8.60 -10.28
CA ASP A 44 -2.10 -7.61 -10.35
C ASP A 44 -2.39 -7.22 -11.81
N GLN A 45 -1.35 -7.02 -12.62
CA GLN A 45 -1.51 -6.70 -14.04
C GLN A 45 -2.26 -7.80 -14.81
N LEU A 46 -1.98 -9.08 -14.53
CA LEU A 46 -2.69 -10.20 -15.13
C LEU A 46 -4.19 -10.15 -14.76
N TYR A 47 -4.51 -10.01 -13.48
CA TYR A 47 -5.91 -9.92 -13.04
C TYR A 47 -6.64 -8.69 -13.60
N LEU A 48 -5.97 -7.53 -13.67
CA LEU A 48 -6.53 -6.32 -14.26
C LEU A 48 -6.81 -6.49 -15.76
N THR A 49 -5.91 -7.17 -16.48
CA THR A 49 -6.09 -7.49 -17.90
C THR A 49 -7.29 -8.40 -18.12
N ASP A 50 -7.47 -9.42 -17.27
CA ASP A 50 -8.64 -10.29 -17.31
C ASP A 50 -9.93 -9.52 -17.02
N MET A 51 -9.95 -8.68 -15.97
CA MET A 51 -11.13 -7.86 -15.64
C MET A 51 -11.52 -6.91 -16.78
N LEU A 52 -10.55 -6.27 -17.43
CA LEU A 52 -10.79 -5.41 -18.59
C LEU A 52 -11.37 -6.22 -19.75
N SER A 53 -10.79 -7.38 -20.04
CA SER A 53 -11.23 -8.27 -21.12
C SER A 53 -12.64 -8.79 -20.89
N TRP A 54 -12.97 -9.21 -19.67
CA TRP A 54 -14.30 -9.71 -19.30
C TRP A 54 -15.37 -8.63 -19.43
N ASN A 55 -15.11 -7.40 -18.96
CA ASN A 55 -16.09 -6.31 -19.11
C ASN A 55 -16.30 -5.92 -20.58
N LEU A 56 -15.24 -5.85 -21.38
CA LEU A 56 -15.33 -5.56 -22.81
C LEU A 56 -16.14 -6.62 -23.58
N ILE A 57 -15.89 -7.90 -23.30
CA ILE A 57 -16.61 -9.01 -23.94
C ILE A 57 -18.08 -9.01 -23.49
N ALA A 58 -18.33 -8.82 -22.19
CA ALA A 58 -19.67 -8.83 -21.64
C ALA A 58 -20.54 -7.71 -22.21
N MET A 59 -20.04 -6.47 -22.30
CA MET A 59 -20.80 -5.37 -22.89
C MET A 59 -21.12 -5.60 -24.37
N LYS A 60 -20.17 -6.13 -25.14
CA LYS A 60 -20.37 -6.46 -26.55
C LYS A 60 -21.42 -7.56 -26.74
N LYS A 61 -21.35 -8.62 -25.93
CA LYS A 61 -22.31 -9.73 -26.01
C LYS A 61 -23.70 -9.31 -25.55
N ALA A 62 -23.80 -8.52 -24.49
CA ALA A 62 -25.08 -8.00 -24.01
C ALA A 62 -25.77 -7.16 -25.09
N HIS A 63 -25.03 -6.23 -25.71
CA HIS A 63 -25.57 -5.42 -26.81
C HIS A 63 -25.93 -6.28 -28.04
N PHE A 64 -25.07 -7.23 -28.42
CA PHE A 64 -25.36 -8.16 -29.53
C PHE A 64 -26.65 -8.93 -29.30
N PHE A 65 -26.88 -9.49 -28.09
CA PHE A 65 -28.11 -10.23 -27.81
C PHE A 65 -29.33 -9.32 -27.68
N ALA A 66 -29.18 -8.09 -27.17
CA ALA A 66 -30.27 -7.12 -27.12
C ALA A 66 -30.84 -6.81 -28.52
N GLN A 67 -30.00 -6.84 -29.55
CA GLN A 67 -30.43 -6.67 -30.95
C GLN A 67 -31.22 -7.87 -31.52
N GLN A 68 -31.06 -9.06 -30.93
CA GLN A 68 -31.73 -10.29 -31.38
C GLN A 68 -33.03 -10.59 -30.62
N CYS A 69 -33.27 -9.89 -29.50
CA CYS A 69 -34.47 -10.07 -28.68
C CYS A 69 -35.66 -9.26 -29.21
N GLN A 70 -36.84 -9.90 -29.22
CA GLN A 70 -38.11 -9.25 -29.55
C GLN A 70 -38.83 -8.73 -28.31
N ASP A 71 -38.67 -9.44 -27.19
CA ASP A 71 -39.19 -9.04 -25.89
C ASP A 71 -38.49 -7.76 -25.40
N GLN A 72 -39.30 -6.74 -25.10
CA GLN A 72 -38.79 -5.41 -24.73
C GLN A 72 -38.16 -5.38 -23.35
N GLU A 73 -38.64 -6.18 -22.40
CA GLU A 73 -38.10 -6.25 -21.04
C GLU A 73 -36.73 -6.93 -21.04
N ILE A 74 -36.59 -8.01 -21.79
CA ILE A 74 -35.30 -8.71 -21.96
C ILE A 74 -34.30 -7.77 -22.65
N LYS A 75 -34.72 -7.09 -23.73
CA LYS A 75 -33.87 -6.13 -24.44
C LYS A 75 -33.39 -5.02 -23.51
N ALA A 76 -34.29 -4.39 -22.75
CA ALA A 76 -33.93 -3.33 -21.80
C ALA A 76 -32.95 -3.83 -20.71
N THR A 77 -33.15 -5.06 -20.22
CA THR A 77 -32.26 -5.68 -19.23
C THR A 77 -30.86 -5.93 -19.79
N LEU A 78 -30.76 -6.40 -21.04
CA LEU A 78 -29.48 -6.61 -21.71
C LEU A 78 -28.74 -5.30 -21.96
N GLU A 79 -29.43 -4.25 -22.42
CA GLU A 79 -28.82 -2.92 -22.60
C GLU A 79 -28.32 -2.34 -21.29
N LYS A 80 -29.11 -2.45 -20.21
CA LYS A 80 -28.69 -2.03 -18.87
C LYS A 80 -27.47 -2.81 -18.39
N THR A 81 -27.42 -4.12 -18.65
CA THR A 81 -26.29 -4.99 -18.32
C THR A 81 -25.03 -4.56 -19.09
N GLY A 82 -25.18 -4.26 -20.39
CA GLY A 82 -24.08 -3.75 -21.21
C GLY A 82 -23.51 -2.43 -20.69
N GLN A 83 -24.38 -1.48 -20.36
CA GLN A 83 -23.98 -0.19 -19.78
C GLN A 83 -23.27 -0.35 -18.42
N MET A 84 -23.72 -1.28 -17.58
CA MET A 84 -23.05 -1.57 -16.31
C MET A 84 -21.62 -2.07 -16.52
N HIS A 85 -21.41 -3.01 -17.45
CA HIS A 85 -20.07 -3.51 -17.79
C HIS A 85 -19.17 -2.43 -18.41
N GLN A 86 -19.73 -1.56 -19.25
CA GLN A 86 -19.00 -0.40 -19.76
C GLN A 86 -18.50 0.50 -18.63
N ARG A 87 -19.38 0.86 -17.68
CA ARG A 87 -19.00 1.69 -16.53
C ARG A 87 -17.91 1.04 -15.67
N HIS A 88 -17.95 -0.27 -15.49
CA HIS A 88 -16.90 -1.01 -14.76
C HIS A 88 -15.57 -0.97 -15.51
N TYR A 89 -15.58 -1.16 -16.83
CA TYR A 89 -14.38 -1.05 -17.68
C TYR A 89 -13.73 0.34 -17.55
N GLU A 90 -14.54 1.40 -17.71
CA GLU A 90 -14.09 2.79 -17.60
C GLU A 90 -13.54 3.11 -16.20
N LYS A 91 -14.17 2.59 -15.14
CA LYS A 91 -13.70 2.75 -13.77
C LYS A 91 -12.34 2.10 -13.53
N ILE A 92 -12.11 0.89 -14.04
CA ILE A 92 -10.80 0.24 -13.91
C ILE A 92 -9.74 1.06 -14.66
N LEU A 93 -10.05 1.52 -15.86
CA LEU A 93 -9.15 2.35 -16.67
C LEU A 93 -8.75 3.66 -15.98
N SER A 94 -9.70 4.35 -15.34
CA SER A 94 -9.39 5.61 -14.64
C SER A 94 -8.44 5.40 -13.45
N HIS A 95 -8.58 4.28 -12.73
CA HIS A 95 -7.64 3.92 -11.67
C HIS A 95 -6.23 3.62 -12.21
N LEU A 96 -6.12 2.95 -13.36
CA LEU A 96 -4.82 2.66 -14.00
C LEU A 96 -4.12 3.91 -14.55
N GLN A 97 -4.88 4.88 -15.07
CA GLN A 97 -4.33 6.15 -15.54
C GLN A 97 -3.81 7.02 -14.38
N THR A 98 -4.52 7.02 -13.25
CA THR A 98 -4.14 7.78 -12.06
C THR A 98 -2.81 7.28 -11.45
N SER A 99 -2.58 5.96 -11.44
CA SER A 99 -1.34 5.37 -10.92
C SER A 99 -0.07 5.75 -11.68
N GLN A 100 -0.15 6.11 -12.97
CA GLN A 100 1.02 6.52 -13.75
C GLN A 100 1.54 7.91 -13.36
N ALA A 101 0.66 8.82 -12.92
CA ALA A 101 1.03 10.19 -12.58
C ALA A 101 1.83 10.31 -11.25
N GLN A 102 1.75 9.30 -10.40
CA GLN A 102 2.26 9.38 -9.02
C GLN A 102 3.64 8.69 -8.83
N GLN A 103 4.24 8.17 -9.90
CA GLN A 103 5.59 7.56 -9.87
C GLN A 103 6.72 8.58 -10.09
N THR A 104 6.69 9.71 -9.39
CA THR A 104 7.89 10.54 -9.19
C THR A 104 8.35 10.40 -7.75
N ILE A 105 9.16 9.36 -7.49
CA ILE A 105 9.87 9.23 -6.22
C ILE A 105 11.22 9.93 -6.42
N PRO A 106 11.47 11.12 -5.86
CA PRO A 106 12.81 11.69 -5.82
C PRO A 106 13.67 10.81 -4.91
N MET A 107 14.63 10.10 -5.49
CA MET A 107 15.75 9.51 -4.76
C MET A 107 16.60 10.68 -4.21
N GLN A 108 16.61 10.83 -2.89
CA GLN A 108 17.56 11.66 -2.15
C GLN A 108 18.73 10.80 -1.66
#